data_AF-A0A258NTX5-F1
#
_entry.id   AF-A0A258NTX5-F1
#
_cell.length_a   1.000
_cell.length_b   1.000
_cell.length_c   1.000
_cell.angle_alpha   90.00
_cell.angle_beta   90.00
_cell.angle_gamma   90.00
#
_symmetry.space_group_name_H-M   'P 1'
#
loop_
_entity.id
_entity.type
_entity.pdbx_description
1 polymer ?
#
loop_
_entity_poly.entity_id
_entity_poly.type
_entity_poly.pdbx_seq_one_letter_code
_entity_poly.pdbx_strand_id
1 'polypeptide(L)'
;MPRFSLRASRFYLLALACLGVGPALALDLPNPAEPEAQALVKRFQADYARIKADPNFFKPPAAPMAMPCEVPQRDLYQPLGLFMAIPEEAEKIRLMSRKQLRDMGMDPDTAAKPMQYSNIRITPLKAACKDGKLEGDTDFLVQFDTLMENVNNMDLGTRKVKMTMKMGTQQASRYFLTFKDGKVQDGDRYHANQLSMRNETLYDDAQMAQTMAKTKIPDAPEPQVSLYYMNFSSGQMATFTVSMAPKITGGLFGVNTSFQQQLDSHFTSGMSGPVNKMVMYKNDKFFMTSETPMKNGTYHGEQVQVQENYLKASGMRLDQMPGMEKARLVTVNGVEMLETRNCFIAGVLTKAQTCPKD
;
A
#
# COMPACT_ATOMS: atom_id res chain seq x y z
N MET A 1 -4.47 -75.36 -34.34
CA MET A 1 -5.49 -75.08 -33.30
C MET A 1 -5.49 -76.25 -32.31
N PRO A 2 -5.81 -76.09 -31.01
CA PRO A 2 -5.95 -74.89 -30.15
C PRO A 2 -4.81 -74.93 -29.08
N ARG A 3 -4.84 -74.59 -27.78
CA ARG A 3 -5.43 -73.50 -26.93
C ARG A 3 -4.63 -73.43 -25.59
N PHE A 4 -4.35 -72.22 -25.07
CA PHE A 4 -3.87 -71.95 -23.68
C PHE A 4 -2.47 -72.56 -23.30
N SER A 5 -1.77 -72.19 -22.20
CA SER A 5 -2.16 -71.44 -20.99
C SER A 5 -1.03 -70.54 -20.40
N LEU A 6 -1.38 -69.82 -19.31
CA LEU A 6 -0.67 -68.72 -18.64
C LEU A 6 0.76 -68.99 -18.13
N ARG A 7 1.61 -67.94 -18.14
CA ARG A 7 2.13 -67.20 -16.96
C ARG A 7 2.88 -65.94 -17.44
N ALA A 8 2.45 -64.72 -17.12
CA ALA A 8 2.45 -64.04 -15.80
C ALA A 8 3.83 -63.53 -15.36
N SER A 9 4.19 -62.32 -15.82
CA SER A 9 5.24 -61.46 -15.24
C SER A 9 4.68 -60.06 -15.00
N ARG A 10 4.83 -59.54 -13.77
CA ARG A 10 4.37 -58.20 -13.39
C ARG A 10 5.45 -57.17 -13.72
N PHE A 11 5.10 -56.12 -14.45
CA PHE A 11 5.86 -54.86 -14.43
C PHE A 11 4.96 -53.75 -13.89
N TYR A 12 5.47 -52.99 -12.93
CA TYR A 12 4.72 -51.96 -12.24
C TYR A 12 4.63 -50.69 -13.10
N LEU A 13 3.39 -50.27 -13.41
CA LEU A 13 3.11 -48.90 -13.80
C LEU A 13 3.29 -48.00 -12.58
N LEU A 14 4.40 -47.26 -12.53
CA LEU A 14 4.66 -46.25 -11.50
C LEU A 14 5.38 -45.02 -12.07
N ALA A 15 4.95 -44.61 -13.27
CA ALA A 15 5.20 -43.26 -13.79
C ALA A 15 4.35 -42.26 -13.00
N LEU A 16 4.74 -41.99 -11.75
CA LEU A 16 4.04 -41.02 -10.90
C LEU A 16 4.17 -39.62 -11.52
N ALA A 17 3.07 -38.90 -11.55
CA ALA A 17 3.00 -37.62 -12.24
C ALA A 17 3.78 -36.52 -11.49
N CYS A 18 5.04 -36.29 -11.87
CA CYS A 18 5.71 -35.00 -11.70
C CYS A 18 5.13 -33.96 -12.68
N LEU A 19 3.81 -33.77 -12.64
CA LEU A 19 3.16 -32.64 -13.29
C LEU A 19 3.69 -31.37 -12.62
N GLY A 20 4.16 -30.44 -13.44
CA GLY A 20 5.01 -29.34 -12.98
C GLY A 20 4.29 -28.43 -12.00
N VAL A 21 4.71 -28.47 -10.72
CA VAL A 21 4.78 -27.24 -9.92
C VAL A 21 5.84 -26.38 -10.60
N GLY A 22 5.41 -25.60 -11.60
CA GLY A 22 6.24 -24.52 -12.15
C GLY A 22 6.68 -23.60 -11.01
N PRO A 23 7.85 -22.96 -11.09
CA PRO A 23 8.34 -22.12 -10.01
C PRO A 23 7.35 -20.99 -9.76
N ALA A 24 6.55 -21.13 -8.70
CA ALA A 24 5.85 -20.00 -8.10
C ALA A 24 6.95 -19.00 -7.74
N LEU A 25 6.93 -17.84 -8.40
CA LEU A 25 7.98 -16.84 -8.27
C LEU A 25 8.16 -16.52 -6.79
N ALA A 26 9.27 -16.97 -6.24
CA ALA A 26 9.59 -16.72 -4.84
C ALA A 26 9.76 -15.20 -4.70
N LEU A 27 8.93 -14.59 -3.86
CA LEU A 27 9.11 -13.18 -3.55
C LEU A 27 10.48 -13.03 -2.89
N ASP A 28 11.31 -12.15 -3.46
CA ASP A 28 12.51 -11.67 -2.80
C ASP A 28 12.08 -10.93 -1.52
N LEU A 29 12.30 -11.56 -0.37
CA LEU A 29 11.80 -11.11 0.93
C LEU A 29 12.90 -10.39 1.71
N PRO A 30 12.57 -9.31 2.44
CA PRO A 30 13.54 -8.60 3.26
C PRO A 30 13.97 -9.46 4.45
N ASN A 31 15.25 -9.32 4.82
CA ASN A 31 15.82 -9.90 6.04
C ASN A 31 16.16 -8.77 7.04
N PRO A 32 15.18 -8.21 7.77
CA PRO A 32 15.41 -7.15 8.74
C PRO A 32 16.22 -7.65 9.95
N ALA A 33 16.92 -6.75 10.63
CA ALA A 33 17.73 -7.10 11.80
C ALA A 33 16.86 -7.33 13.05
N GLU A 34 15.75 -6.62 13.15
CA GLU A 34 14.79 -6.65 14.25
C GLU A 34 13.97 -7.96 14.25
N PRO A 35 14.01 -8.78 15.32
CA PRO A 35 13.31 -10.08 15.36
C PRO A 35 11.79 -9.99 15.18
N GLU A 36 11.19 -8.89 15.61
CA GLU A 36 9.75 -8.60 15.44
C GLU A 36 9.38 -8.42 13.97
N ALA A 37 10.22 -7.69 13.22
CA ALA A 37 10.07 -7.53 11.78
C ALA A 37 10.29 -8.87 11.05
N GLN A 38 11.25 -9.70 11.49
CA GLN A 38 11.42 -11.06 10.94
C GLN A 38 10.20 -11.97 11.20
N ALA A 39 9.54 -11.84 12.35
CA ALA A 39 8.30 -12.56 12.64
C ALA A 39 7.16 -12.12 11.72
N LEU A 40 7.06 -10.82 11.44
CA LEU A 40 6.09 -10.25 10.49
C LEU A 40 6.35 -10.69 9.04
N VAL A 41 7.60 -10.80 8.60
CA VAL A 41 7.96 -11.40 7.29
C VAL A 41 7.48 -12.86 7.20
N LYS A 42 7.70 -13.67 8.24
CA LYS A 42 7.24 -15.07 8.29
C LYS A 42 5.72 -15.19 8.27
N ARG A 43 5.01 -14.29 8.98
CA ARG A 43 3.54 -14.20 8.94
C ARG A 43 3.04 -13.84 7.55
N PHE A 44 3.66 -12.84 6.90
CA PHE A 44 3.36 -12.46 5.52
C PHE A 44 3.54 -13.62 4.53
N GLN A 45 4.62 -14.40 4.63
CA GLN A 45 4.81 -15.59 3.77
C GLN A 45 3.61 -16.56 3.88
N ALA A 46 3.18 -16.88 5.10
CA ALA A 46 2.08 -17.82 5.35
C ALA A 46 0.72 -17.26 4.89
N ASP A 47 0.42 -16.00 5.22
CA ASP A 47 -0.85 -15.36 4.85
C ASP A 47 -0.95 -15.10 3.34
N TYR A 48 0.13 -14.67 2.68
CA TYR A 48 0.15 -14.49 1.23
C TYR A 48 0.02 -15.82 0.47
N ALA A 49 0.69 -16.88 0.94
CA ALA A 49 0.52 -18.22 0.38
C ALA A 49 -0.93 -18.72 0.51
N ARG A 50 -1.57 -18.51 1.67
CA ARG A 50 -2.99 -18.80 1.90
C ARG A 50 -3.91 -18.02 0.93
N ILE A 51 -3.62 -16.75 0.69
CA ILE A 51 -4.38 -15.91 -0.25
C ILE A 51 -4.20 -16.38 -1.71
N LYS A 52 -2.98 -16.67 -2.17
CA LYS A 52 -2.76 -17.18 -3.54
C LYS A 52 -3.29 -18.60 -3.75
N ALA A 53 -3.51 -19.38 -2.69
CA ALA A 53 -4.15 -20.70 -2.74
C ALA A 53 -5.69 -20.64 -2.81
N ASP A 54 -6.32 -19.55 -2.37
CA ASP A 54 -7.78 -19.35 -2.42
C ASP A 54 -8.16 -18.33 -3.51
N PRO A 55 -8.53 -18.77 -4.73
CA PRO A 55 -8.92 -17.88 -5.82
C PRO A 55 -10.26 -17.17 -5.58
N ASN A 56 -10.93 -17.40 -4.44
CA ASN A 56 -12.16 -16.74 -4.02
C ASN A 56 -11.99 -15.88 -2.76
N PHE A 57 -10.77 -15.74 -2.21
CA PHE A 57 -10.50 -15.07 -0.93
C PHE A 57 -11.07 -13.63 -0.83
N PHE A 58 -11.09 -12.90 -1.95
CA PHE A 58 -11.60 -11.53 -2.09
C PHE A 58 -12.98 -11.44 -2.78
N LYS A 59 -13.63 -12.57 -3.05
CA LYS A 59 -14.96 -12.62 -3.70
C LYS A 59 -16.05 -12.80 -2.64
N PRO A 60 -17.25 -12.22 -2.84
CA PRO A 60 -18.38 -12.51 -1.98
C PRO A 60 -18.77 -14.00 -2.10
N PRO A 61 -19.13 -14.68 -1.00
CA PRO A 61 -19.64 -16.05 -1.05
C PRO A 61 -20.98 -16.09 -1.81
N ALA A 62 -21.27 -17.23 -2.44
CA ALA A 62 -22.51 -17.42 -3.21
C ALA A 62 -23.78 -17.23 -2.37
N ALA A 63 -23.72 -17.53 -1.07
CA ALA A 63 -24.72 -17.17 -0.07
C ALA A 63 -24.06 -16.25 0.98
N PRO A 64 -24.24 -14.92 0.91
CA PRO A 64 -23.74 -14.00 1.93
C PRO A 64 -24.52 -14.13 3.23
N MET A 65 -23.81 -14.13 4.36
CA MET A 65 -24.40 -14.01 5.69
C MET A 65 -25.04 -12.62 5.84
N ALA A 66 -26.20 -12.55 6.48
CA ALA A 66 -26.80 -11.29 6.89
C ALA A 66 -26.09 -10.73 8.15
N MET A 67 -26.10 -9.41 8.35
CA MET A 67 -25.49 -8.83 9.56
C MET A 67 -26.23 -9.34 10.82
N PRO A 68 -25.54 -9.93 11.82
CA PRO A 68 -26.20 -10.61 12.94
C PRO A 68 -26.90 -9.69 13.95
N CYS A 69 -26.66 -8.37 13.87
CA CYS A 69 -27.41 -7.34 14.57
C CYS A 69 -27.27 -6.00 13.82
N GLU A 70 -28.07 -5.00 14.20
CA GLU A 70 -27.91 -3.63 13.70
C GLU A 70 -26.63 -3.00 14.29
N VAL A 71 -25.86 -2.30 13.45
CA VAL A 71 -24.61 -1.64 13.84
C VAL A 71 -24.61 -0.22 13.26
N PRO A 72 -24.38 0.84 14.06
CA PRO A 72 -24.30 2.20 13.55
C PRO A 72 -23.24 2.33 12.46
N GLN A 73 -23.57 3.04 11.37
CA GLN A 73 -22.68 3.15 10.21
C GLN A 73 -21.27 3.64 10.59
N ARG A 74 -21.15 4.60 11.52
CA ARG A 74 -19.88 5.14 12.02
C ARG A 74 -19.00 4.05 12.64
N ASP A 75 -19.59 3.27 13.54
CA ASP A 75 -18.89 2.25 14.34
C ASP A 75 -18.42 1.07 13.48
N LEU A 76 -19.12 0.81 12.37
CA LEU A 76 -18.73 -0.18 11.36
C LEU A 76 -17.73 0.37 10.33
N TYR A 77 -17.93 1.60 9.83
CA TYR A 77 -17.12 2.16 8.75
C TYR A 77 -15.71 2.58 9.21
N GLN A 78 -15.58 3.15 10.42
CA GLN A 78 -14.30 3.61 10.95
C GLN A 78 -13.23 2.49 11.04
N PRO A 79 -13.50 1.31 11.66
CA PRO A 79 -12.50 0.22 11.72
C PRO A 79 -12.29 -0.50 10.38
N LEU A 80 -13.22 -0.37 9.43
CA LEU A 80 -13.11 -0.93 8.07
C LEU A 80 -12.48 0.06 7.06
N GLY A 81 -11.87 1.15 7.54
CA GLY A 81 -11.17 2.13 6.69
C GLY A 81 -12.07 3.06 5.87
N LEU A 82 -13.38 2.93 5.96
CA LEU A 82 -14.39 3.67 5.18
C LEU A 82 -14.75 5.04 5.79
N PHE A 83 -13.87 5.65 6.60
CA PHE A 83 -14.16 6.91 7.30
C PHE A 83 -14.49 8.07 6.35
N MET A 84 -13.86 8.12 5.16
CA MET A 84 -14.17 9.09 4.10
C MET A 84 -15.54 8.90 3.42
N ALA A 85 -16.22 7.77 3.66
CA ALA A 85 -17.59 7.55 3.22
C ALA A 85 -18.64 7.98 4.27
N ILE A 86 -18.21 8.50 5.42
CA ILE A 86 -19.08 9.16 6.41
C ILE A 86 -19.13 10.66 6.05
N PRO A 87 -20.29 11.23 5.67
CA PRO A 87 -20.36 12.60 5.16
C PRO A 87 -19.79 13.67 6.11
N GLU A 88 -20.02 13.52 7.42
CA GLU A 88 -19.51 14.42 8.46
C GLU A 88 -17.97 14.47 8.52
N GLU A 89 -17.33 13.29 8.50
CA GLU A 89 -15.87 13.19 8.57
C GLU A 89 -15.23 13.62 7.23
N ALA A 90 -15.87 13.31 6.10
CA ALA A 90 -15.42 13.75 4.78
C ALA A 90 -15.45 15.28 4.64
N GLU A 91 -16.51 15.95 5.10
CA GLU A 91 -16.63 17.41 5.08
C GLU A 91 -15.65 18.06 6.06
N LYS A 92 -15.53 17.53 7.28
CA LYS A 92 -14.54 17.95 8.28
C LYS A 92 -13.10 17.87 7.74
N ILE A 93 -12.76 16.77 7.06
CA ILE A 93 -11.45 16.60 6.41
C ILE A 93 -11.27 17.59 5.25
N ARG A 94 -12.28 17.79 4.40
CA ARG A 94 -12.27 18.81 3.35
C ARG A 94 -11.98 20.20 3.91
N LEU A 95 -12.63 20.59 5.00
CA LEU A 95 -12.42 21.88 5.66
C LEU A 95 -11.00 22.00 6.25
N MET A 96 -10.49 20.96 6.93
CA MET A 96 -9.14 20.95 7.47
C MET A 96 -8.07 21.04 6.37
N SER A 97 -8.17 20.24 5.30
CA SER A 97 -7.22 20.30 4.17
C SER A 97 -7.25 21.65 3.47
N ARG A 98 -8.44 22.25 3.25
CA ARG A 98 -8.55 23.60 2.66
C ARG A 98 -7.93 24.68 3.55
N LYS A 99 -8.01 24.56 4.88
CA LYS A 99 -7.29 25.44 5.79
C LYS A 99 -5.78 25.24 5.67
N GLN A 100 -5.30 24.01 5.77
CA GLN A 100 -3.87 23.68 5.69
C GLN A 100 -3.23 24.18 4.38
N LEU A 101 -3.94 24.05 3.25
CA LEU A 101 -3.48 24.57 1.96
C LEU A 101 -3.30 26.09 1.98
N ARG A 102 -4.27 26.84 2.54
CA ARG A 102 -4.16 28.29 2.74
C ARG A 102 -3.03 28.68 3.70
N ASP A 103 -2.88 27.94 4.79
CA ASP A 103 -1.81 28.13 5.79
C ASP A 103 -0.41 27.87 5.16
N MET A 104 -0.32 27.07 4.10
CA MET A 104 0.87 26.85 3.27
C MET A 104 1.01 27.82 2.07
N GLY A 105 0.10 28.78 1.91
CA GLY A 105 0.10 29.74 0.79
C GLY A 105 -0.39 29.17 -0.55
N MET A 106 -1.04 28.01 -0.56
CA MET A 106 -1.58 27.35 -1.75
C MET A 106 -3.07 27.66 -1.96
N ASP A 107 -3.52 27.71 -3.22
CA ASP A 107 -4.94 27.86 -3.55
C ASP A 107 -5.70 26.54 -3.30
N PRO A 108 -6.62 26.49 -2.31
CA PRO A 108 -7.38 25.29 -1.96
C PRO A 108 -8.37 24.81 -3.04
N ASP A 109 -8.60 25.61 -4.08
CA ASP A 109 -9.46 25.27 -5.22
C ASP A 109 -8.67 24.77 -6.45
N THR A 110 -7.33 24.81 -6.39
CA THR A 110 -6.43 24.09 -7.33
C THR A 110 -6.00 22.70 -6.84
N ALA A 111 -6.37 22.32 -5.61
CA ALA A 111 -5.96 21.07 -5.00
C ALA A 111 -6.75 19.85 -5.51
N ALA A 112 -6.23 18.66 -5.22
CA ALA A 112 -6.89 17.38 -5.46
C ALA A 112 -8.35 17.37 -4.95
N LYS A 113 -9.29 16.88 -5.76
CA LYS A 113 -10.65 16.63 -5.25
C LYS A 113 -10.60 15.54 -4.18
N PRO A 114 -11.38 15.65 -3.08
CA PRO A 114 -11.48 14.59 -2.08
C PRO A 114 -11.80 13.25 -2.73
N MET A 115 -11.14 12.18 -2.26
CA MET A 115 -11.37 10.82 -2.74
C MET A 115 -12.84 10.45 -2.57
N GLN A 116 -13.51 10.18 -3.68
CA GLN A 116 -14.92 9.77 -3.71
C GLN A 116 -15.01 8.27 -3.52
N TYR A 117 -15.95 7.81 -2.71
CA TYR A 117 -16.22 6.39 -2.46
C TYR A 117 -17.58 6.04 -3.07
N SER A 118 -17.66 4.90 -3.75
CA SER A 118 -18.91 4.39 -4.33
C SER A 118 -18.98 2.86 -4.27
N ASN A 119 -20.16 2.31 -4.57
CA ASN A 119 -20.42 0.86 -4.63
C ASN A 119 -20.03 0.07 -3.37
N ILE A 120 -20.07 0.74 -2.20
CA ILE A 120 -19.66 0.18 -0.91
C ILE A 120 -20.57 -0.99 -0.53
N ARG A 121 -19.95 -2.16 -0.31
CA ARG A 121 -20.61 -3.39 0.13
C ARG A 121 -19.80 -4.03 1.25
N ILE A 122 -20.38 -4.14 2.43
CA ILE A 122 -19.82 -4.86 3.58
C ILE A 122 -20.56 -6.19 3.71
N THR A 123 -19.83 -7.30 3.66
CA THR A 123 -20.36 -8.67 3.75
C THR A 123 -19.69 -9.39 4.92
N PRO A 124 -20.40 -9.76 5.99
CA PRO A 124 -19.83 -10.63 7.01
C PRO A 124 -19.56 -12.01 6.42
N LEU A 125 -18.39 -12.55 6.73
CA LEU A 125 -17.99 -13.95 6.49
C LEU A 125 -17.96 -14.73 7.81
N LYS A 126 -17.62 -14.04 8.90
CA LYS A 126 -17.81 -14.47 10.30
C LYS A 126 -18.24 -13.23 11.09
N ALA A 127 -19.36 -13.30 11.77
CA ALA A 127 -19.75 -12.30 12.77
C ALA A 127 -20.70 -12.94 13.79
N ALA A 128 -20.71 -12.41 15.00
CA ALA A 128 -21.65 -12.76 16.06
C ALA A 128 -22.06 -11.49 16.80
N CYS A 129 -23.24 -11.52 17.42
CA CYS A 129 -23.69 -10.45 18.30
C CYS A 129 -24.11 -10.98 19.66
N LYS A 130 -23.93 -10.14 20.68
CA LYS A 130 -24.36 -10.35 22.05
C LYS A 130 -24.97 -9.04 22.55
N ASP A 131 -26.08 -9.12 23.29
CA ASP A 131 -26.74 -7.96 23.89
C ASP A 131 -27.03 -6.82 22.88
N GLY A 132 -27.32 -7.20 21.62
CA GLY A 132 -27.60 -6.29 20.50
C GLY A 132 -26.37 -5.70 19.77
N LYS A 133 -25.14 -6.07 20.15
CA LYS A 133 -23.89 -5.50 19.62
C LYS A 133 -22.95 -6.57 19.06
N LEU A 134 -22.03 -6.21 18.16
CA LEU A 134 -20.95 -7.10 17.70
C LEU A 134 -20.06 -7.55 18.86
N GLU A 135 -19.75 -8.84 18.92
CA GLU A 135 -18.97 -9.47 20.00
C GLU A 135 -18.11 -10.62 19.44
N GLY A 136 -16.85 -10.72 19.90
CA GLY A 136 -15.91 -11.76 19.50
C GLY A 136 -15.25 -11.53 18.14
N ASP A 137 -14.61 -12.57 17.62
CA ASP A 137 -13.85 -12.49 16.36
C ASP A 137 -14.75 -12.42 15.12
N THR A 138 -14.46 -11.46 14.25
CA THR A 138 -15.18 -11.19 13.01
C THR A 138 -14.24 -11.23 11.79
N ASP A 139 -14.84 -11.53 10.63
CA ASP A 139 -14.22 -11.55 9.30
C ASP A 139 -15.19 -10.85 8.35
N PHE A 140 -14.81 -9.69 7.82
CA PHE A 140 -15.62 -8.88 6.92
C PHE A 140 -14.94 -8.71 5.56
N LEU A 141 -15.65 -9.10 4.48
CA LEU A 141 -15.29 -8.69 3.13
C LEU A 141 -15.94 -7.33 2.84
N VAL A 142 -15.11 -6.35 2.51
CA VAL A 142 -15.49 -4.97 2.19
C VAL A 142 -15.07 -4.70 0.76
N GLN A 143 -16.04 -4.41 -0.11
CA GLN A 143 -15.81 -4.09 -1.51
C GLN A 143 -16.28 -2.67 -1.77
N PHE A 144 -15.50 -1.87 -2.49
CA PHE A 144 -15.85 -0.50 -2.87
C PHE A 144 -15.00 -0.01 -4.04
N ASP A 145 -15.50 0.97 -4.78
CA ASP A 145 -14.71 1.73 -5.74
C ASP A 145 -14.29 3.07 -5.12
N THR A 146 -13.11 3.56 -5.49
CA THR A 146 -12.68 4.94 -5.21
C THR A 146 -12.34 5.68 -6.50
N LEU A 147 -12.55 7.00 -6.49
CA LEU A 147 -12.12 7.92 -7.54
C LEU A 147 -11.39 9.12 -6.92
N MET A 148 -10.15 9.34 -7.37
CA MET A 148 -9.42 10.59 -7.15
C MET A 148 -9.26 11.31 -8.48
N GLU A 149 -9.64 12.59 -8.53
CA GLU A 149 -9.50 13.44 -9.73
C GLU A 149 -8.66 14.68 -9.41
N ASN A 150 -7.56 14.83 -10.15
CA ASN A 150 -6.59 15.91 -10.00
C ASN A 150 -6.55 16.73 -11.29
N VAL A 151 -6.71 18.05 -11.17
CA VAL A 151 -6.67 18.99 -12.31
C VAL A 151 -5.43 19.86 -12.17
N ASN A 152 -4.47 19.68 -13.08
CA ASN A 152 -3.20 20.39 -13.10
C ASN A 152 -3.07 21.20 -14.38
N ASN A 153 -2.45 22.39 -14.32
CA ASN A 153 -2.07 23.14 -15.51
C ASN A 153 -0.58 22.88 -15.78
N MET A 154 -0.28 22.25 -16.92
CA MET A 154 1.09 22.04 -17.39
C MET A 154 1.54 23.27 -18.18
N ASP A 155 2.60 23.92 -17.73
CA ASP A 155 3.20 25.03 -18.46
C ASP A 155 4.24 24.50 -19.46
N LEU A 156 4.11 24.92 -20.72
CA LEU A 156 4.99 24.55 -21.84
C LEU A 156 5.60 25.81 -22.48
N GLY A 157 5.86 26.83 -21.67
CA GLY A 157 6.54 28.07 -22.04
C GLY A 157 5.62 29.09 -22.70
N THR A 158 5.05 28.74 -23.86
CA THR A 158 4.14 29.63 -24.61
C THR A 158 2.67 29.19 -24.57
N ARG A 159 2.38 27.97 -24.10
CA ARG A 159 1.02 27.47 -23.86
C ARG A 159 0.90 26.83 -22.48
N LYS A 160 -0.29 26.93 -21.89
CA LYS A 160 -0.70 26.15 -20.72
C LYS A 160 -1.71 25.10 -21.18
N VAL A 161 -1.51 23.86 -20.78
CA VAL A 161 -2.35 22.70 -21.12
C VAL A 161 -3.00 22.19 -19.84
N LYS A 162 -4.33 22.07 -19.81
CA LYS A 162 -5.06 21.53 -18.67
C LYS A 162 -5.05 20.01 -18.72
N MET A 163 -4.35 19.41 -17.77
CA MET A 163 -4.30 17.98 -17.56
C MET A 163 -5.28 17.57 -16.45
N THR A 164 -6.24 16.71 -16.76
CA THR A 164 -7.13 16.08 -15.78
C THR A 164 -6.75 14.62 -15.62
N MET A 165 -6.15 14.27 -14.48
CA MET A 165 -5.82 12.90 -14.12
C MET A 165 -6.96 12.30 -13.29
N LYS A 166 -7.40 11.10 -13.64
CA LYS A 166 -8.35 10.31 -12.85
C LYS A 166 -7.73 8.97 -12.50
N MET A 167 -7.63 8.72 -11.20
CA MET A 167 -7.23 7.43 -10.64
C MET A 167 -8.49 6.76 -10.11
N GLY A 168 -9.06 5.86 -10.91
CA GLY A 168 -10.16 4.99 -10.50
C GLY A 168 -9.58 3.70 -9.91
N THR A 169 -10.09 3.26 -8.77
CA THR A 169 -9.56 2.07 -8.09
C THR A 169 -10.69 1.19 -7.59
N GLN A 170 -10.68 -0.09 -7.97
CA GLN A 170 -11.60 -1.08 -7.41
C GLN A 170 -10.89 -1.80 -6.26
N GLN A 171 -11.53 -1.86 -5.10
CA GLN A 171 -10.94 -2.41 -3.89
C GLN A 171 -11.79 -3.54 -3.30
N ALA A 172 -11.14 -4.63 -2.92
CA ALA A 172 -11.73 -5.72 -2.15
C ALA A 172 -10.81 -6.03 -0.97
N SER A 173 -11.24 -5.69 0.25
CA SER A 173 -10.47 -5.84 1.48
C SER A 173 -11.14 -6.82 2.42
N ARG A 174 -10.37 -7.68 3.09
CA ARG A 174 -10.86 -8.64 4.07
C ARG A 174 -10.26 -8.33 5.45
N TYR A 175 -11.11 -7.89 6.35
CA TYR A 175 -10.74 -7.38 7.68
C TYR A 175 -11.01 -8.43 8.75
N PHE A 176 -9.98 -8.72 9.56
CA PHE A 176 -10.07 -9.64 10.69
C PHE A 176 -9.96 -8.83 12.00
N LEU A 177 -11.08 -8.72 12.71
CA LEU A 177 -11.28 -7.81 13.83
C LEU A 177 -11.95 -8.52 15.01
N THR A 178 -11.48 -8.31 16.24
CA THR A 178 -12.17 -8.79 17.44
C THR A 178 -12.97 -7.66 18.07
N PHE A 179 -14.26 -7.88 18.34
CA PHE A 179 -15.17 -6.92 18.97
C PHE A 179 -15.46 -7.30 20.43
N LYS A 180 -15.78 -6.30 21.25
CA LYS A 180 -16.29 -6.46 22.62
C LYS A 180 -17.19 -5.27 22.96
N ASP A 181 -18.41 -5.55 23.42
CA ASP A 181 -19.44 -4.53 23.67
C ASP A 181 -19.67 -3.60 22.45
N GLY A 182 -19.63 -4.16 21.23
CA GLY A 182 -19.76 -3.40 19.98
C GLY A 182 -18.54 -2.58 19.56
N LYS A 183 -17.46 -2.56 20.35
CA LYS A 183 -16.22 -1.83 20.05
C LYS A 183 -15.10 -2.77 19.65
N VAL A 184 -14.29 -2.39 18.67
CA VAL A 184 -13.12 -3.19 18.29
C VAL A 184 -12.09 -3.19 19.43
N GLN A 185 -11.64 -4.38 19.84
CA GLN A 185 -10.55 -4.55 20.81
C GLN A 185 -9.20 -4.22 20.18
N ASP A 186 -8.30 -3.62 20.95
CA ASP A 186 -6.89 -3.48 20.54
C ASP A 186 -6.18 -4.83 20.67
N GLY A 187 -5.28 -5.10 19.72
CA GLY A 187 -4.61 -6.38 19.54
C GLY A 187 -4.07 -6.51 18.11
N ASP A 188 -3.75 -7.75 17.73
CA ASP A 188 -3.13 -8.13 16.46
C ASP A 188 -4.12 -8.07 15.27
N ARG A 189 -4.58 -6.85 14.93
CA ARG A 189 -5.44 -6.64 13.76
C ARG A 189 -4.62 -6.88 12.50
N TYR A 190 -5.18 -7.66 11.58
CA TYR A 190 -4.67 -7.73 10.22
C TYR A 190 -5.81 -7.59 9.21
N HIS A 191 -5.50 -7.00 8.06
CA HIS A 191 -6.38 -7.03 6.91
C HIS A 191 -5.58 -7.25 5.64
N ALA A 192 -6.18 -7.98 4.71
CA ALA A 192 -5.65 -8.20 3.38
C ALA A 192 -6.47 -7.38 2.39
N ASN A 193 -5.83 -6.89 1.33
CA ASN A 193 -6.44 -6.01 0.35
C ASN A 193 -6.06 -6.45 -1.07
N GLN A 194 -7.03 -6.45 -1.98
CA GLN A 194 -6.82 -6.57 -3.41
C GLN A 194 -7.26 -5.28 -4.10
N LEU A 195 -6.39 -4.74 -4.95
CA LEU A 195 -6.50 -3.40 -5.50
C LEU A 195 -6.27 -3.41 -7.02
N SER A 196 -7.32 -3.07 -7.78
CA SER A 196 -7.26 -2.90 -9.24
C SER A 196 -7.30 -1.43 -9.59
N MET A 197 -6.14 -0.85 -9.94
CA MET A 197 -6.03 0.55 -10.34
C MET A 197 -6.25 0.71 -11.85
N ARG A 198 -6.96 1.77 -12.26
CA ARG A 198 -7.11 2.20 -13.65
C ARG A 198 -6.81 3.69 -13.76
N ASN A 199 -5.79 4.02 -14.55
CA ASN A 199 -5.37 5.41 -14.75
C ASN A 199 -5.89 5.95 -16.09
N GLU A 200 -6.64 7.05 -16.01
CA GLU A 200 -7.04 7.90 -17.13
C GLU A 200 -6.36 9.26 -17.00
N THR A 201 -5.92 9.85 -18.11
CA THR A 201 -5.38 11.21 -18.14
C THR A 201 -5.86 11.89 -19.42
N LEU A 202 -6.55 13.00 -19.23
CA LEU A 202 -7.20 13.78 -20.28
C LEU A 202 -6.46 15.12 -20.41
N TYR A 203 -6.28 15.57 -21.65
CA TYR A 203 -5.69 16.86 -21.98
C TYR A 203 -6.71 17.66 -22.80
N ASP A 204 -6.79 18.97 -22.58
CA ASP A 204 -7.54 19.88 -23.45
C ASP A 204 -6.85 20.10 -24.81
N ASP A 205 -5.53 19.94 -24.86
CA ASP A 205 -4.73 19.95 -26.08
C ASP A 205 -4.72 18.58 -26.79
N ALA A 206 -5.28 18.52 -28.00
CA ALA A 206 -5.38 17.29 -28.79
C ALA A 206 -4.03 16.76 -29.30
N GLN A 207 -3.03 17.63 -29.53
CA GLN A 207 -1.68 17.21 -29.91
C GLN A 207 -0.99 16.52 -28.72
N MET A 208 -1.15 17.09 -27.52
CA MET A 208 -0.66 16.48 -26.28
C MET A 208 -1.34 15.12 -26.04
N ALA A 209 -2.67 15.04 -26.18
CA ALA A 209 -3.40 13.77 -26.03
C ALA A 209 -2.89 12.68 -26.99
N GLN A 210 -2.69 13.00 -28.28
CA GLN A 210 -2.12 12.05 -29.26
C GLN A 210 -0.66 11.66 -28.98
N THR A 211 0.11 12.55 -28.35
CA THR A 211 1.52 12.30 -28.00
C THR A 211 1.59 11.38 -26.78
N MET A 212 0.86 11.70 -25.72
CA MET A 212 0.83 10.94 -24.47
C MET A 212 0.12 9.58 -24.61
N ALA A 213 -0.81 9.44 -25.56
CA ALA A 213 -1.40 8.13 -25.88
C ALA A 213 -0.35 7.12 -26.39
N LYS A 214 0.73 7.58 -27.07
CA LYS A 214 1.82 6.72 -27.55
C LYS A 214 2.83 6.35 -26.47
N THR A 215 2.82 7.06 -25.34
CA THR A 215 3.69 6.82 -24.18
C THR A 215 2.93 6.28 -22.96
N LYS A 216 1.62 5.99 -23.07
CA LYS A 216 0.85 5.41 -21.98
C LYS A 216 1.42 4.03 -21.62
N ILE A 217 1.93 3.90 -20.40
CA ILE A 217 2.22 2.61 -19.78
C ILE A 217 0.89 1.85 -19.62
N PRO A 218 0.78 0.60 -20.09
CA PRO A 218 -0.44 -0.19 -19.90
C PRO A 218 -0.75 -0.36 -18.40
N ASP A 219 -2.03 -0.45 -18.05
CA ASP A 219 -2.47 -0.78 -16.70
C ASP A 219 -2.00 -2.21 -16.33
N ALA A 220 -1.77 -2.48 -15.04
CA ALA A 220 -1.11 -3.72 -14.59
C ALA A 220 -1.96 -4.99 -14.87
N PRO A 221 -1.33 -6.13 -15.25
CA PRO A 221 -2.06 -7.34 -15.67
C PRO A 221 -2.65 -8.16 -14.51
N GLU A 222 -2.09 -8.03 -13.29
CA GLU A 222 -2.65 -8.61 -12.06
C GLU A 222 -2.96 -7.46 -11.07
N PRO A 223 -4.05 -7.55 -10.28
CA PRO A 223 -4.30 -6.63 -9.18
C PRO A 223 -3.17 -6.66 -8.15
N GLN A 224 -2.86 -5.50 -7.56
CA GLN A 224 -1.99 -5.42 -6.39
C GLN A 224 -2.64 -6.14 -5.20
N VAL A 225 -1.84 -6.81 -4.38
CA VAL A 225 -2.28 -7.43 -3.12
C VAL A 225 -1.43 -6.89 -1.97
N SER A 226 -2.08 -6.25 -1.00
CA SER A 226 -1.41 -5.68 0.18
C SER A 226 -1.92 -6.32 1.47
N LEU A 227 -1.01 -6.69 2.37
CA LEU A 227 -1.31 -7.22 3.70
C LEU A 227 -0.81 -6.23 4.75
N TYR A 228 -1.69 -5.87 5.69
CA TYR A 228 -1.43 -4.89 6.74
C TYR A 228 -1.55 -5.59 8.09
N TYR A 229 -0.53 -5.45 8.93
CA TYR A 229 -0.47 -5.91 10.30
C TYR A 229 -0.34 -4.69 11.21
N MET A 230 -1.17 -4.60 12.24
CA MET A 230 -1.20 -3.43 13.13
C MET A 230 -1.46 -3.87 14.56
N ASN A 231 -0.50 -3.61 15.44
CA ASN A 231 -0.63 -3.80 16.88
C ASN A 231 -0.68 -2.44 17.57
N PHE A 232 -1.86 -2.09 18.05
CA PHE A 232 -2.15 -0.78 18.64
C PHE A 232 -1.47 -0.55 20.00
N SER A 233 -1.17 -1.61 20.76
CA SER A 233 -0.57 -1.48 22.09
C SER A 233 0.95 -1.32 22.06
N SER A 234 1.64 -1.93 21.08
CA SER A 234 3.08 -1.67 20.83
C SER A 234 3.33 -0.50 19.88
N GLY A 235 2.30 0.03 19.20
CA GLY A 235 2.46 1.05 18.17
C GLY A 235 3.26 0.56 16.96
N GLN A 236 3.22 -0.75 16.70
CA GLN A 236 3.93 -1.40 15.60
C GLN A 236 2.98 -1.63 14.42
N MET A 237 3.49 -1.36 13.22
CA MET A 237 2.81 -1.60 11.96
C MET A 237 3.75 -2.27 10.97
N ALA A 238 3.23 -3.21 10.17
CA ALA A 238 3.90 -3.65 8.95
C ALA A 238 2.92 -3.72 7.79
N THR A 239 3.37 -3.31 6.61
CA THR A 239 2.61 -3.39 5.36
C THR A 239 3.47 -4.07 4.32
N PHE A 240 2.94 -5.12 3.69
CA PHE A 240 3.59 -5.85 2.62
C PHE A 240 2.73 -5.73 1.36
N THR A 241 3.27 -5.15 0.30
CA THR A 241 2.55 -4.88 -0.95
C THR A 241 3.19 -5.63 -2.09
N VAL A 242 2.46 -6.59 -2.65
CA VAL A 242 2.85 -7.31 -3.87
C VAL A 242 2.17 -6.65 -5.07
N SER A 243 2.97 -6.15 -5.99
CA SER A 243 2.52 -5.43 -7.20
C SER A 243 3.24 -5.94 -8.46
N MET A 244 2.76 -5.53 -9.63
CA MET A 244 3.40 -5.79 -10.92
C MET A 244 4.01 -4.50 -11.46
N ALA A 245 5.32 -4.33 -11.28
CA ALA A 245 6.05 -3.14 -11.69
C ALA A 245 6.36 -3.16 -13.20
N PRO A 246 6.07 -2.08 -13.95
CA PRO A 246 6.37 -2.00 -15.37
C PRO A 246 7.87 -1.73 -15.60
N LYS A 247 8.57 -2.73 -16.15
CA LYS A 247 9.90 -2.59 -16.73
C LYS A 247 9.78 -2.20 -18.21
N ILE A 248 10.01 -0.92 -18.45
CA ILE A 248 10.03 -0.29 -19.77
C ILE A 248 11.39 -0.51 -20.43
N THR A 249 11.38 -0.89 -21.72
CA THR A 249 12.56 -0.84 -22.60
C THR A 249 12.22 -0.09 -23.89
N GLY A 250 13.10 0.84 -24.27
CA GLY A 250 12.99 1.54 -25.55
C GLY A 250 13.51 0.66 -26.69
N GLY A 251 12.69 0.45 -27.73
CA GLY A 251 13.08 -0.27 -28.94
C GLY A 251 12.79 0.56 -30.20
N LEU A 252 13.36 0.15 -31.33
CA LEU A 252 13.23 0.84 -32.62
C LEU A 252 11.77 0.98 -33.12
N PHE A 253 10.84 0.21 -32.55
CA PHE A 253 9.43 0.15 -32.89
C PHE A 253 8.49 0.61 -31.76
N GLY A 254 9.01 1.15 -30.65
CA GLY A 254 8.20 1.75 -29.58
C GLY A 254 8.61 1.38 -28.15
N VAL A 255 7.66 1.54 -27.23
CA VAL A 255 7.80 1.30 -25.79
C VAL A 255 7.43 -0.14 -25.47
N ASN A 256 8.42 -1.02 -25.34
CA ASN A 256 8.20 -2.39 -24.87
C ASN A 256 8.02 -2.36 -23.35
N THR A 257 6.83 -2.75 -22.85
CA THR A 257 6.58 -2.89 -21.42
C THR A 257 6.50 -4.36 -21.05
N SER A 258 7.40 -4.79 -20.17
CA SER A 258 7.30 -6.07 -19.46
C SER A 258 6.92 -5.79 -18.01
N PHE A 259 6.19 -6.70 -17.35
CA PHE A 259 5.86 -6.56 -15.93
C PHE A 259 6.68 -7.54 -15.11
N GLN A 260 7.24 -7.08 -13.98
CA GLN A 260 7.93 -7.91 -13.01
C GLN A 260 7.26 -7.79 -11.65
N GLN A 261 7.16 -8.90 -10.91
CA GLN A 261 6.60 -8.88 -9.56
C GLN A 261 7.55 -8.13 -8.61
N GLN A 262 6.98 -7.25 -7.79
CA GLN A 262 7.68 -6.42 -6.81
C GLN A 262 7.02 -6.59 -5.44
N LEU A 263 7.84 -6.68 -4.39
CA LEU A 263 7.38 -6.67 -2.99
C LEU A 263 7.88 -5.41 -2.29
N ASP A 264 6.98 -4.48 -1.96
CA ASP A 264 7.31 -3.31 -1.13
C ASP A 264 6.93 -3.61 0.32
N SER A 265 7.91 -3.64 1.23
CA SER A 265 7.72 -4.02 2.64
C SER A 265 8.07 -2.87 3.57
N HIS A 266 7.08 -2.37 4.30
CA HIS A 266 7.19 -1.24 5.22
C HIS A 266 7.03 -1.73 6.66
N PHE A 267 7.90 -1.29 7.56
CA PHE A 267 7.85 -1.58 8.99
C PHE A 267 7.92 -0.27 9.76
N THR A 268 7.02 -0.05 10.72
CA THR A 268 7.02 1.11 11.62
C THR A 268 6.96 0.63 13.06
N SER A 269 7.77 1.22 13.93
CA SER A 269 7.78 0.97 15.36
C SER A 269 7.91 2.27 16.16
N GLY A 270 7.37 2.29 17.38
CA GLY A 270 7.59 3.40 18.31
C GLY A 270 6.64 4.60 18.17
N MET A 271 5.44 4.44 17.60
CA MET A 271 4.39 5.49 17.65
C MET A 271 4.00 5.92 19.09
N SER A 272 4.32 5.09 20.09
CA SER A 272 4.15 5.35 21.52
C SER A 272 5.48 5.51 22.28
N GLY A 273 6.62 5.47 21.58
CA GLY A 273 7.97 5.56 22.15
C GLY A 273 8.57 6.98 22.09
N PRO A 274 9.83 7.15 22.54
CA PRO A 274 10.56 8.41 22.41
C PRO A 274 11.05 8.68 20.98
N VAL A 275 11.02 7.67 20.10
CA VAL A 275 11.38 7.75 18.68
C VAL A 275 10.44 6.86 17.88
N ASN A 276 9.84 7.42 16.83
CA ASN A 276 9.17 6.65 15.78
C ASN A 276 10.19 6.31 14.69
N LYS A 277 10.41 5.01 14.46
CA LYS A 277 11.28 4.47 13.42
C LYS A 277 10.44 3.83 12.33
N MET A 278 10.73 4.15 11.08
CA MET A 278 10.12 3.54 9.89
C MET A 278 11.24 3.01 8.99
N VAL A 279 11.15 1.73 8.60
CA VAL A 279 12.08 1.07 7.67
C VAL A 279 11.31 0.52 6.48
N MET A 280 11.82 0.73 5.28
CA MET A 280 11.23 0.26 4.03
C MET A 280 12.23 -0.53 3.21
N TYR A 281 11.75 -1.64 2.66
CA TYR A 281 12.45 -2.53 1.75
C TYR A 281 11.70 -2.63 0.42
N LYS A 282 12.46 -2.77 -0.65
CA LYS A 282 11.98 -3.07 -2.00
C LYS A 282 12.60 -4.40 -2.43
N ASN A 283 11.76 -5.41 -2.60
CA ASN A 283 12.17 -6.81 -2.63
C ASN A 283 12.98 -7.15 -1.35
N ASP A 284 14.13 -7.82 -1.50
CA ASP A 284 15.08 -8.12 -0.42
C ASP A 284 15.85 -6.89 0.08
N LYS A 285 15.84 -5.78 -0.67
CA LYS A 285 16.80 -4.68 -0.53
C LYS A 285 16.27 -3.57 0.37
N PHE A 286 17.12 -3.09 1.26
CA PHE A 286 16.86 -1.87 2.01
C PHE A 286 16.68 -0.69 1.05
N PHE A 287 15.57 0.02 1.18
CA PHE A 287 15.24 1.17 0.33
C PHE A 287 15.29 2.50 1.11
N MET A 288 14.78 2.51 2.35
CA MET A 288 14.75 3.71 3.19
C MET A 288 14.66 3.39 4.69
N THR A 289 15.20 4.26 5.54
CA THR A 289 14.81 4.40 6.95
C THR A 289 14.48 5.86 7.26
N SER A 290 13.64 6.08 8.27
CA SER A 290 13.39 7.39 8.87
C SER A 290 13.21 7.22 10.37
N GLU A 291 13.93 8.02 11.15
CA GLU A 291 13.85 8.07 12.61
C GLU A 291 13.47 9.49 13.03
N THR A 292 12.42 9.62 13.83
CA THR A 292 11.87 10.92 14.25
C THR A 292 11.58 10.88 15.75
N PRO A 293 12.21 11.72 16.59
CA PRO A 293 11.92 11.74 18.02
C PRO A 293 10.50 12.24 18.30
N MET A 294 9.97 11.87 19.46
CA MET A 294 8.60 12.13 19.85
C MET A 294 8.49 12.71 21.26
N LYS A 295 7.63 13.73 21.39
CA LYS A 295 7.32 14.44 22.63
C LYS A 295 5.80 14.54 22.77
N ASN A 296 5.27 14.03 23.87
CA ASN A 296 3.82 14.02 24.18
C ASN A 296 2.96 13.45 23.02
N GLY A 297 3.41 12.38 22.38
CA GLY A 297 2.70 11.75 21.24
C GLY A 297 2.80 12.50 19.91
N THR A 298 3.65 13.52 19.79
CA THR A 298 3.87 14.32 18.55
C THR A 298 5.33 14.33 18.15
N TYR A 299 5.63 14.48 16.86
CA TYR A 299 7.02 14.58 16.38
C TYR A 299 7.71 15.85 16.93
N HIS A 300 8.92 15.70 17.44
CA HIS A 300 9.71 16.78 18.03
C HIS A 300 11.20 16.53 17.82
N GLY A 301 11.99 17.57 17.59
CA GLY A 301 13.42 17.44 17.30
C GLY A 301 13.71 17.03 15.85
N GLU A 302 14.94 16.58 15.61
CA GLU A 302 15.45 16.30 14.27
C GLU A 302 15.03 14.90 13.78
N GLN A 303 14.22 14.88 12.72
CA GLN A 303 14.04 13.69 11.89
C GLN A 303 15.28 13.49 11.03
N VAL A 304 15.83 12.27 11.05
CA VAL A 304 16.86 11.81 10.11
C VAL A 304 16.24 10.75 9.20
N GLN A 305 16.35 10.95 7.89
CA GLN A 305 15.88 10.01 6.87
C GLN A 305 17.06 9.63 5.99
N VAL A 306 17.21 8.33 5.68
CA VAL A 306 18.25 7.82 4.76
C VAL A 306 17.58 6.93 3.72
N GLN A 307 17.80 7.20 2.44
CA GLN A 307 17.13 6.53 1.32
C GLN A 307 18.09 6.23 0.15
N GLU A 308 17.69 5.34 -0.75
CA GLU A 308 18.45 5.00 -1.97
C GLU A 308 18.90 6.25 -2.74
N ASN A 309 20.15 6.26 -3.22
CA ASN A 309 20.69 7.38 -4.00
C ASN A 309 20.14 7.39 -5.44
N TYR A 310 18.87 7.77 -5.59
CA TYR A 310 18.20 7.87 -6.89
C TYR A 310 18.88 8.87 -7.85
N LEU A 311 19.54 9.91 -7.33
CA LEU A 311 20.31 10.87 -8.15
C LEU A 311 21.40 10.15 -8.97
N LYS A 312 22.08 9.16 -8.37
CA LYS A 312 23.10 8.33 -9.02
C LYS A 312 22.53 7.55 -10.21
N ALA A 313 21.33 7.00 -10.06
CA ALA A 313 20.63 6.30 -11.15
C ALA A 313 20.21 7.24 -12.29
N SER A 314 19.96 8.52 -11.99
CA SER A 314 19.70 9.57 -12.98
C SER A 314 20.96 10.28 -13.51
N GLY A 315 22.17 9.93 -13.03
CA GLY A 315 23.41 10.63 -13.38
C GLY A 315 23.54 12.05 -12.84
N MET A 316 22.72 12.43 -11.85
CA MET A 316 22.68 13.76 -11.25
C MET A 316 23.49 13.84 -9.96
N ARG A 317 23.88 15.06 -9.57
CA ARG A 317 24.50 15.39 -8.27
C ARG A 317 23.51 16.04 -7.31
N LEU A 318 23.83 16.02 -6.02
CA LEU A 318 23.07 16.71 -4.95
C LEU A 318 22.83 18.20 -5.25
N ASP A 319 23.87 18.91 -5.70
CA ASP A 319 23.83 20.36 -5.97
C ASP A 319 23.04 20.73 -7.24
N GLN A 320 22.56 19.75 -8.00
CA GLN A 320 21.76 19.94 -9.21
C GLN A 320 20.25 19.80 -8.98
N MET A 321 19.82 19.37 -7.78
CA MET A 321 18.40 19.16 -7.47
C MET A 321 17.90 20.15 -6.40
N PRO A 322 16.93 21.04 -6.74
CA PRO A 322 16.31 21.95 -5.77
C PRO A 322 15.66 21.20 -4.60
N GLY A 323 15.76 21.77 -3.39
CA GLY A 323 15.26 21.16 -2.15
C GLY A 323 16.22 20.19 -1.46
N MET A 324 17.39 19.92 -2.06
CA MET A 324 18.41 19.03 -1.51
C MET A 324 19.54 19.79 -0.76
N GLU A 325 19.35 21.06 -0.43
CA GLU A 325 20.40 21.94 0.14
C GLU A 325 20.84 21.55 1.57
N LYS A 326 20.01 20.74 2.27
CA LYS A 326 20.33 20.12 3.57
C LYS A 326 20.61 18.61 3.47
N ALA A 327 20.66 18.05 2.27
CA ALA A 327 20.92 16.63 2.06
C ALA A 327 22.44 16.34 1.95
N ARG A 328 22.85 15.12 2.30
CA ARG A 328 24.25 14.67 2.18
C ARG A 328 24.32 13.21 1.73
N LEU A 329 25.43 12.83 1.09
CA LEU A 329 25.74 11.43 0.82
C LEU A 329 26.28 10.78 2.10
N VAL A 330 25.80 9.57 2.39
CA VAL A 330 26.28 8.72 3.49
C VAL A 330 26.47 7.29 3.00
N THR A 331 27.35 6.52 3.64
CA THR A 331 27.57 5.10 3.30
C THR A 331 26.92 4.20 4.34
N VAL A 332 25.95 3.38 3.93
CA VAL A 332 25.29 2.37 4.76
C VAL A 332 25.60 1.00 4.18
N ASN A 333 26.27 0.14 4.96
CA ASN A 333 26.66 -1.22 4.54
C ASN A 333 27.42 -1.29 3.20
N GLY A 334 28.24 -0.28 2.90
CA GLY A 334 28.98 -0.15 1.64
C GLY A 334 28.20 0.46 0.47
N VAL A 335 26.89 0.71 0.62
CA VAL A 335 26.04 1.38 -0.37
C VAL A 335 26.00 2.88 -0.07
N GLU A 336 26.12 3.70 -1.11
CA GLU A 336 25.99 5.16 -1.04
C GLU A 336 24.51 5.56 -1.09
N MET A 337 24.06 6.31 -0.09
CA MET A 337 22.68 6.66 0.20
C MET A 337 22.53 8.17 0.40
N LEU A 338 21.31 8.69 0.23
CA LEU A 338 20.97 10.08 0.51
C LEU A 338 20.42 10.21 1.93
N GLU A 339 21.10 10.98 2.78
CA GLU A 339 20.57 11.40 4.09
C GLU A 339 19.93 12.80 3.96
N THR A 340 18.71 12.96 4.48
CA THR A 340 18.00 14.24 4.66
C THR A 340 17.70 14.48 6.14
N ARG A 341 17.71 15.75 6.56
CA ARG A 341 17.40 16.17 7.95
C ARG A 341 16.28 17.21 7.97
N ASN A 342 15.22 16.89 8.71
CA ASN A 342 14.01 17.70 8.87
C ASN A 342 13.82 18.04 10.34
N CYS A 343 13.38 19.27 10.67
CA CYS A 343 13.23 19.69 12.06
C CYS A 343 11.75 19.84 12.45
N PHE A 344 11.27 19.04 13.38
CA PHE A 344 9.89 19.08 13.88
C PHE A 344 9.79 19.79 15.23
N ILE A 345 8.78 20.63 15.39
CA ILE A 345 8.42 21.22 16.68
C ILE A 345 6.92 21.02 16.88
N ALA A 346 6.56 20.17 17.85
CA ALA A 346 5.17 19.82 18.18
C ALA A 346 4.33 19.38 16.97
N GLY A 347 4.88 18.47 16.16
CA GLY A 347 4.26 17.94 14.94
C GLY A 347 4.43 18.81 13.68
N VAL A 348 4.86 20.07 13.82
CA VAL A 348 5.03 21.00 12.67
C VAL A 348 6.45 20.92 12.13
N LEU A 349 6.60 20.73 10.81
CA LEU A 349 7.88 20.84 10.11
C LEU A 349 8.33 22.31 10.05
N THR A 350 9.56 22.59 10.49
CA THR A 350 10.11 23.95 10.60
C THR A 350 11.35 24.15 9.73
N LYS A 351 11.56 25.39 9.28
CA LYS A 351 12.77 25.80 8.54
C LYS A 351 13.95 26.19 9.46
N ALA A 352 13.94 25.77 10.72
CA ALA A 352 14.96 26.15 11.70
C ALA A 352 16.39 25.77 11.25
N GLN A 353 17.37 26.57 11.65
CA GLN A 353 18.79 26.27 11.43
C GLN A 353 19.31 25.25 12.46
N THR A 354 18.85 25.35 13.70
CA THR A 354 19.11 24.40 14.79
C THR A 354 17.79 23.80 15.26
N CYS A 355 17.76 22.49 15.47
CA CYS A 355 16.57 21.81 16.01
C CYS A 355 16.69 21.65 17.54
N PRO A 356 15.60 21.75 18.32
CA PRO A 356 15.62 21.40 19.74
C PRO A 356 16.08 19.95 19.92
N LYS A 357 16.81 19.68 21.01
CA LYS A 357 17.36 18.36 21.33
C LYS A 357 16.42 17.50 22.19
N ASP A 358 15.40 18.11 22.78
CA ASP A 358 14.52 17.56 23.81
C ASP A 358 13.07 17.91 23.52
#